data_AF-A0A965GAI9-F1
#
_entry.id   AF-A0A965GAI9-F1
#
_cell.length_a   1.000
_cell.length_b   1.000
_cell.length_c   1.000
_cell.angle_alpha   90.00
_cell.angle_beta   90.00
_cell.angle_gamma   90.00
#
_symmetry.space_group_name_H-M   'P 1'
#
loop_
_entity.id
_entity.type
_entity.pdbx_description
1 polymer ?
#
loop_
_entity_poly.entity_id
_entity_poly.type
_entity_poly.pdbx_seq_one_letter_code
_entity_poly.pdbx_strand_id
1 'polypeptide(L)' 'KQIESQPLAKLDYLALVNKENFAPIADDFSGLAQMLVAAVVDGVRLIDNISFYIQEQE' A
#
# COMPACT_ATOMS: atom_id res chain seq x y z
N LYS A 1 -0.60 10.96 33.32
CA LYS A 1 -1.64 10.49 32.36
C LYS A 1 -0.96 10.35 31.02
N GLN A 2 -0.70 9.13 30.57
CA GLN A 2 -0.19 8.86 29.24
C GLN A 2 -1.31 9.23 28.26
N ILE A 3 -1.07 10.21 27.39
CA ILE A 3 -2.00 10.55 26.31
C ILE A 3 -1.76 9.49 25.25
N GLU A 4 -2.60 8.46 25.19
CA GLU A 4 -2.60 7.56 24.05
C GLU A 4 -3.00 8.37 22.82
N SER A 5 -2.05 8.62 21.91
CA SER A 5 -2.36 9.24 20.62
C SER A 5 -3.15 8.22 19.80
N GLN A 6 -4.43 8.47 19.58
CA GLN A 6 -5.21 7.64 18.67
C GLN A 6 -4.69 7.88 17.25
N PRO A 7 -4.40 6.81 16.48
CA PRO A 7 -3.98 6.96 15.09
C PRO A 7 -5.10 7.63 14.29
N LEU A 8 -4.77 8.75 13.64
CA LEU A 8 -5.70 9.55 12.83
C LEU A 8 -6.20 8.81 11.58
N ALA A 9 -5.48 7.76 11.17
CA ALA A 9 -5.80 6.96 10.00
C ALA A 9 -5.97 5.49 10.41
N LYS A 10 -7.07 4.88 9.95
CA LYS A 10 -7.26 3.42 9.98
C LYS A 10 -7.00 2.87 8.58
N LEU A 11 -5.97 2.05 8.44
CA LEU A 11 -5.69 1.35 7.19
C LEU A 11 -6.83 0.37 6.88
N ASP A 12 -7.40 0.49 5.68
CA ASP A 12 -8.46 -0.38 5.15
C ASP A 12 -7.86 -1.44 4.22
N TYR A 13 -6.95 -1.01 3.33
CA TYR A 13 -6.32 -1.88 2.35
C TYR A 13 -4.89 -1.40 2.05
N LEU A 14 -3.96 -2.35 2.00
CA LEU A 14 -2.61 -2.15 1.47
C LEU A 14 -2.22 -3.40 0.69
N ALA A 15 -1.90 -3.24 -0.58
CA ALA A 15 -1.46 -4.35 -1.42
C ALA A 15 -0.42 -3.92 -2.42
N LEU A 16 0.41 -4.88 -2.79
CA LEU A 16 1.40 -4.76 -3.84
C LEU A 16 1.01 -5.72 -4.97
N VAL A 17 0.82 -5.17 -6.16
CA VAL A 17 0.30 -5.90 -7.32
C VAL A 17 1.12 -5.64 -8.57
N ASN A 18 1.06 -6.57 -9.53
CA ASN A 18 1.60 -6.33 -10.87
C ASN A 18 0.73 -5.25 -11.54
N LYS A 19 1.38 -4.22 -12.10
CA LYS A 19 0.66 -3.06 -12.66
C LYS A 19 -0.23 -3.40 -13.86
N GLU A 20 0.10 -4.44 -14.62
CA GLU A 20 -0.62 -4.78 -15.86
C GLU A 20 -1.94 -5.50 -15.58
N ASN A 21 -1.99 -6.34 -14.54
CA ASN A 21 -3.12 -7.24 -14.29
C ASN A 21 -3.72 -7.14 -12.89
N PHE A 22 -3.15 -6.33 -11.99
CA PHE A 22 -3.57 -6.16 -10.60
C PHE A 22 -3.59 -7.46 -9.77
N ALA A 23 -2.89 -8.50 -10.23
CA ALA A 23 -2.69 -9.72 -9.46
C ALA A 23 -1.62 -9.48 -8.38
N PRO A 24 -1.72 -10.16 -7.23
CA PRO A 24 -0.63 -10.19 -6.24
C PRO A 24 0.69 -10.57 -6.91
N ILE A 25 1.77 -9.91 -6.50
CA ILE A 25 3.11 -10.29 -6.95
C ILE A 25 3.69 -11.39 -6.05
N ALA A 26 4.61 -12.19 -6.59
CA ALA A 26 5.39 -13.16 -5.84
C ALA A 26 6.56 -12.49 -5.10
N ASP A 27 7.17 -13.21 -4.14
CA ASP A 27 8.28 -12.69 -3.32
C ASP A 27 9.54 -12.39 -4.18
N ASP A 28 9.73 -13.13 -5.27
CA ASP A 28 10.82 -12.98 -6.24
C ASP A 28 10.47 -12.06 -7.43
N PHE A 29 9.38 -11.29 -7.32
CA PHE A 29 8.92 -10.42 -8.40
C PHE A 29 9.94 -9.31 -8.71
N SER A 30 10.33 -9.26 -9.99
CA SER A 30 11.08 -8.14 -10.56
C SER A 30 10.28 -7.51 -11.70
N GLY A 31 10.13 -6.18 -11.67
CA GLY A 31 9.34 -5.44 -12.65
C GLY A 31 8.59 -4.25 -12.07
N LEU A 32 7.64 -3.73 -12.85
CA LEU A 32 6.83 -2.57 -12.48
C LEU A 32 5.67 -2.99 -11.56
N ALA A 33 5.81 -2.70 -10.27
CA ALA A 33 4.79 -2.92 -9.27
C ALA A 33 3.90 -1.68 -9.09
N GLN A 34 2.69 -1.92 -8.59
CA GLN A 34 1.75 -0.91 -8.16
C GLN A 34 1.40 -1.17 -6.69
N MET A 35 1.73 -0.23 -5.81
CA MET A 35 1.19 -0.23 -4.45
C MET A 35 -0.16 0.47 -4.45
N LEU A 36 -1.14 -0.17 -3.84
CA LEU A 36 -2.50 0.34 -3.65
C LEU A 36 -2.73 0.56 -2.16
N VAL A 37 -3.24 1.72 -1.78
CA VAL A 37 -3.60 2.03 -0.40
C VAL A 37 -5.01 2.60 -0.31
N ALA A 38 -5.76 2.15 0.70
CA ALA A 38 -6.98 2.79 1.15
C ALA A 38 -6.93 2.95 2.67
N ALA A 39 -7.31 4.13 3.15
CA ALA A 39 -7.37 4.42 4.58
C ALA A 39 -8.60 5.26 4.90
N VAL A 40 -9.16 5.07 6.08
CA VAL A 40 -10.18 5.95 6.63
C VAL A 40 -9.50 6.98 7.53
N VAL A 41 -9.61 8.26 7.18
CA VAL A 41 -9.08 9.40 7.94
C VAL A 41 -10.29 10.23 8.38
N ASP A 42 -10.50 10.33 9.69
CA ASP A 42 -11.64 11.05 10.29
C ASP A 42 -13.00 10.73 9.63
N GLY A 43 -13.25 9.46 9.32
CA GLY A 43 -14.50 8.98 8.71
C GLY A 43 -14.58 9.13 7.20
N VAL A 44 -13.58 9.74 6.55
CA VAL A 44 -13.48 9.85 5.09
C VAL A 44 -12.56 8.76 4.55
N ARG A 45 -13.03 8.01 3.54
CA ARG A 45 -12.24 6.99 2.87
C ARG A 45 -11.39 7.61 1.75
N LEU A 46 -10.08 7.62 1.95
CA LEU A 46 -9.10 8.08 0.98
C LEU A 46 -8.47 6.87 0.27
N ILE A 47 -8.15 7.05 -1.01
CA ILE A 47 -7.38 6.09 -1.80
C ILE A 47 -6.19 6.80 -2.41
N ASP A 48 -5.09 6.08 -2.55
CA ASP A 48 -3.95 6.52 -3.33
C ASP A 48 -3.21 5.31 -3.89
N ASN A 49 -2.32 5.55 -4.86
CA ASN A 49 -1.50 4.51 -5.44
C ASN A 49 -0.16 5.09 -5.94
N ILE A 50 0.89 4.28 -5.88
CA ILE A 50 2.21 4.63 -6.43
C ILE A 50 2.79 3.45 -7.19
N SER A 51 3.43 3.72 -8.32
CA SER A 51 4.14 2.71 -9.10
C SER A 51 5.64 2.86 -8.93
N PHE A 52 6.34 1.73 -8.83
CA PHE A 52 7.79 1.69 -8.76
C PHE A 52 8.33 0.37 -9.32
N TYR A 53 9.58 0.37 -9.77
CA TYR A 53 10.26 -0.85 -10.17
C TYR A 53 10.81 -1.57 -8.93
N ILE A 54 10.57 -2.87 -8.86
CA ILE A 54 11.20 -3.78 -7.88
C ILE A 54 12.26 -4.59 -8.63
N GLN A 55 13.45 -4.64 -8.04
CA GLN A 55 14.58 -5.42 -8.52
C GLN A 55 15.33 -5.92 -7.28
N GLU A 56 15.75 -7.18 -7.28
CA GLU A 56 16.70 -7.67 -6.28
C GLU A 56 18.03 -6.90 -6.41
N GLN A 57 18.61 -6.52 -5.27
CA GLN A 57 19.97 -5.98 -5.23
C GLN A 57 20.93 -7.15 -4.98
N GLU A 58 21.94 -7.30 -5.85
CA GLU A 58 23.06 -8.23 -5.66
C GLU A 58 23.99 -7.81 -4.50
#